data_AF-A0A2S7SSC2-F1
#
_entry.id   AF-A0A2S7SSC2-F1
#
_cell.length_a   1.000
_cell.length_b   1.000
_cell.length_c   1.000
_cell.angle_alpha   90.00
_cell.angle_beta   90.00
_cell.angle_gamma   90.00
#
_symmetry.space_group_name_H-M   'P 1'
#
loop_
_entity.id
_entity.type
_entity.pdbx_description
1 polymer ?
#
loop_
_entity_poly.entity_id
_entity_poly.type
_entity_poly.pdbx_seq_one_letter_code
_entity_poly.pdbx_strand_id
1 'polypeptide(L)' 'MKRNRAVTYFRKAQALKIWENPMEADLKTLLSATLAISRNHVVKKHITSTLQELNTNLYRLSA' A
#
# COMPACT_ATOMS: atom_id res chain seq x y z
N MET A 1 17.45 -0.89 -19.33
CA MET A 1 16.62 -1.32 -18.18
C MET A 1 17.23 -1.04 -16.78
N LYS A 2 17.95 0.09 -16.53
CA LYS A 2 18.50 0.42 -15.20
C LYS A 2 17.62 1.36 -14.34
N ARG A 3 16.70 2.10 -14.96
CA ARG A 3 15.85 3.11 -14.27
C ARG A 3 14.84 2.51 -13.29
N ASN A 4 14.34 1.29 -13.57
CA ASN A 4 13.29 0.67 -12.75
C ASN A 4 13.76 0.24 -11.36
N ARG A 5 15.04 -0.14 -11.18
CA ARG A 5 15.56 -0.61 -9.88
C ARG A 5 15.62 0.52 -8.85
N ALA A 6 16.04 1.71 -9.27
CA ALA A 6 16.11 2.90 -8.42
C ALA A 6 14.70 3.33 -7.96
N VAL A 7 13.71 3.29 -8.87
CA VAL A 7 12.31 3.60 -8.55
C VAL A 7 11.74 2.60 -7.54
N THR A 8 12.00 1.30 -7.71
CA THR A 8 11.57 0.27 -6.75
C THR A 8 12.22 0.47 -5.38
N TYR A 9 13.52 0.79 -5.33
CA TYR A 9 14.22 1.07 -4.09
C TYR A 9 13.65 2.30 -3.37
N PHE A 10 13.43 3.40 -4.08
CA PHE A 10 12.86 4.63 -3.54
C PHE A 10 11.45 4.39 -2.96
N ARG A 11 10.59 3.69 -3.70
CA ARG A 11 9.25 3.33 -3.24
C ARG A 11 9.28 2.46 -1.98
N LYS A 12 10.23 1.53 -1.90
CA LYS A 12 10.41 0.70 -0.71
C LYS A 12 10.92 1.51 0.49
N ALA A 13 11.87 2.42 0.29
CA ALA A 13 12.36 3.30 1.34
C ALA A 13 11.24 4.22 1.86
N GLN A 14 10.40 4.75 0.98
CA GLN A 14 9.22 5.53 1.36
C GLN A 14 8.21 4.70 2.15
N ALA A 15 7.93 3.47 1.71
CA ALA A 15 7.04 2.55 2.42
C ALA A 15 7.56 2.19 3.82
N LEU A 16 8.87 2.06 4.00
CA LEU A 16 9.46 1.83 5.32
C LEU A 16 9.25 3.03 6.26
N LYS A 17 9.42 4.26 5.78
CA LYS A 17 9.16 5.47 6.60
C LYS A 17 7.72 5.56 7.08
N ILE A 18 6.77 5.20 6.22
CA ILE A 18 5.34 5.14 6.55
C ILE A 18 5.08 4.06 7.60
N TRP A 19 5.72 2.90 7.46
CA TRP A 19 5.59 1.80 8.42
C TRP A 19 6.17 2.13 9.79
N GLU A 20 7.25 2.90 9.84
CA GLU A 20 7.86 3.39 11.09
C GLU A 20 6.98 4.41 11.82
N ASN A 21 6.14 5.16 11.08
CA ASN A 21 5.26 6.20 11.64
C ASN A 21 3.80 6.01 11.17
N PRO A 22 3.15 4.89 11.54
CA PRO A 22 1.86 4.50 10.97
C PRO A 22 0.71 5.43 11.37
N MET A 23 0.85 6.18 12.48
CA MET A 23 -0.17 7.12 12.96
C MET A 23 -0.27 8.40 12.12
N GLU A 24 0.76 8.71 11.33
CA GLU A 24 0.78 9.89 10.44
C GLU A 24 0.19 9.59 9.06
N ALA A 25 -0.08 8.32 8.76
CA ALA A 25 -0.57 7.87 7.47
C ALA A 25 -2.05 7.48 7.54
N ASP A 26 -2.80 7.81 6.50
CA ASP A 26 -4.14 7.26 6.34
C ASP A 26 -4.08 5.73 6.11
N LEU A 27 -5.20 5.05 6.35
CA LEU A 27 -5.29 3.60 6.26
C LEU A 27 -4.88 3.07 4.88
N LYS A 28 -5.24 3.76 3.79
CA LYS A 28 -4.90 3.34 2.42
C LYS A 28 -3.40 3.42 2.16
N THR A 29 -2.75 4.46 2.65
CA THR A 29 -1.31 4.69 2.54
C THR A 29 -0.55 3.67 3.36
N LEU A 30 -1.00 3.38 4.58
CA LEU A 30 -0.41 2.34 5.42
C LEU A 30 -0.54 0.95 4.78
N LEU A 31 -1.72 0.58 4.27
CA LEU A 31 -1.93 -0.69 3.58
C LEU A 31 -1.06 -0.79 2.30
N SER A 32 -0.95 0.29 1.53
CA SER A 32 -0.10 0.33 0.33
C SER A 32 1.38 0.19 0.66
N ALA A 33 1.85 0.84 1.73
CA ALA A 33 3.21 0.70 2.24
C ALA A 33 3.49 -0.74 2.70
N THR A 34 2.55 -1.32 3.45
CA THR A 34 2.61 -2.71 3.94
C THR A 34 2.69 -3.71 2.78
N LEU A 35 1.90 -3.50 1.72
CA LEU A 35 1.92 -4.32 0.50
C LEU A 35 3.29 -4.29 -0.19
N ALA A 36 3.93 -3.11 -0.23
CA ALA A 36 5.23 -2.91 -0.87
C ALA A 36 6.40 -3.57 -0.11
N ILE A 37 6.32 -3.65 1.23
CA ILE A 37 7.38 -4.22 2.06
C ILE A 37 7.18 -5.70 2.40
N SER A 38 5.93 -6.16 2.45
CA SER A 38 5.61 -7.54 2.84
C SER A 38 6.24 -8.55 1.88
N ARG A 39 6.67 -9.69 2.40
CA ARG A 39 7.12 -10.86 1.61
C ARG A 39 6.11 -12.01 1.66
N ASN A 40 5.14 -11.95 2.56
CA ASN A 40 4.15 -13.01 2.74
C ASN A 40 3.02 -12.88 1.70
N HIS A 41 2.85 -13.90 0.88
CA HIS A 41 1.86 -13.93 -0.20
C HIS A 41 0.41 -13.83 0.30
N VAL A 42 0.08 -14.48 1.43
CA VAL A 42 -1.26 -14.44 2.02
C VAL A 42 -1.60 -13.02 2.46
N VAL A 43 -0.66 -12.37 3.17
CA VAL A 43 -0.82 -10.97 3.62
C VAL A 43 -1.01 -10.03 2.44
N LYS A 44 -0.21 -10.19 1.37
CA LYS A 44 -0.36 -9.38 0.15
C LYS A 44 -1.74 -9.53 -0.48
N LYS A 45 -2.24 -10.77 -0.57
CA LYS A 45 -3.56 -11.08 -1.15
C LYS A 45 -4.67 -10.37 -0.36
N HIS A 46 -4.65 -10.46 0.97
CA HIS A 46 -5.65 -9.81 1.81
C HIS A 46 -5.59 -8.28 1.68
N ILE A 47 -4.41 -7.67 1.78
CA ILE A 47 -4.25 -6.22 1.64
C ILE A 47 -4.73 -5.73 0.28
N THR A 48 -4.46 -6.50 -0.79
CA THR A 48 -4.93 -6.16 -2.14
C THR A 48 -6.46 -6.17 -2.22
N SER A 49 -7.12 -7.19 -1.65
CA SER A 49 -8.59 -7.26 -1.57
C SER A 49 -9.16 -6.07 -0.81
N THR A 50 -8.60 -5.77 0.37
CA THR A 50 -9.05 -4.65 1.19
C THR A 50 -8.89 -3.31 0.47
N LEU A 51 -7.77 -3.08 -0.23
CA LEU A 51 -7.58 -1.86 -1.02
C LEU A 51 -8.58 -1.76 -2.18
N GLN A 52 -8.92 -2.88 -2.82
CA GLN A 52 -9.96 -2.91 -3.86
C GLN A 52 -11.33 -2.54 -3.28
N GLU A 53 -11.74 -3.18 -2.18
CA GLU A 53 -13.01 -2.90 -1.48
C GLU A 53 -13.12 -1.42 -1.03
N LEU A 54 -12.03 -0.87 -0.47
CA LEU A 54 -11.98 0.53 -0.04
C LEU A 54 -12.03 1.52 -1.22
N ASN A 55 -11.72 1.10 -2.43
CA ASN A 55 -11.82 1.93 -3.64
C ASN A 55 -13.19 1.78 -4.31
N THR A 56 -13.85 0.63 -4.19
CA THR A 56 -15.20 0.40 -4.73
C THR A 56 -16.29 1.04 -3.88
N ASN A 57 -16.10 1.15 -2.57
CA ASN A 57 -17.12 1.66 -1.63
C ASN A 57 -17.41 3.18 -1.74
N LEU A 58 -16.66 3.93 -2.57
CA LEU A 58 -16.93 5.35 -2.81
C LEU A 58 -18.07 5.57 -3.83
N TYR A 59 -18.45 4.57 -4.62
CA TYR A 59 -19.47 4.70 -5.67
C TYR A 59 -20.91 4.41 -5.21
N ARG A 60 -21.15 4.15 -3.92
CA ARG A 60 -22.47 3.71 -3.43
C ARG A 60 -23.10 4.60 -2.36
N LEU A 61 -22.62 5.83 -2.20
CA LEU A 61 -23.22 6.82 -1.28
C LEU A 61 -23.85 8.03 -2.00
N SER A 62 -24.09 7.93 -3.31
CA SER A 62 -24.91 8.88 -4.04
C SER A 62 -26.10 8.17 -4.69
N ALA A 63 -27.29 8.44 -4.15
CA ALA A 63 -28.63 8.22 -4.70
C ALA A 63 -29.17 6.78 -4.76
#